data_AF-J0WUW8-F1
#
_entry.id   AF-J0WUW8-F1
#
_cell.length_a   1.000
_cell.length_b   1.000
_cell.length_c   1.000
_cell.angle_alpha   90.00
_cell.angle_beta   90.00
_cell.angle_gamma   90.00
#
_symmetry.space_group_name_H-M   'P 1'
#
loop_
_entity.id
_entity.type
_entity.pdbx_description
1 polymer ?
#
loop_
_entity_poly.entity_id
_entity_poly.type
_entity_poly.pdbx_seq_one_letter_code
_entity_poly.pdbx_strand_id
1 'polypeptide(L)'
;MPPMHALLLLAAGVAVPTALAASSGTFTALSFNVAGLPAILQNNDVPGDKTNNTASIGSKFAAGRYDIIHVQEDFNYHATLYQFDNHAFRTPTSGGVPFGSGLNTLSNFDWVDFARVKWDTCSNASGADCLTPKGFTFMRVKVDDGVWIDVYNLHADAGTETDDQRARTANIQQVANYIDTWSAGNAVLVFGDTNSRYTRAQDNIATFTTQNGLADAWVALMHGGTPPSTESVCANPSTTPSCETVDKLFFRGSALLDVRAASFAYAGASFLQPNGSILSDHNPVLVSFAWTLPSALRASNFFGGPHGSWFSDIPALAGAVPSPRGATLTLRGGSRVDGLGISTASAQHGGSGGTLTTFALGADEWVNSVRLCQGQKDGHTRIFFFQASTSKGRTASTGATTGDCATFAPPQASWGLVGFMGQDGDEIDQLALIWAP
;
A
#
# COMPACT_ATOMS: atom_id res chain seq x y z
N MET A 1 31.89 -53.16 34.95
CA MET A 1 31.57 -52.67 33.59
C MET A 1 30.07 -52.84 33.37
N PRO A 2 29.25 -51.78 33.48
CA PRO A 2 27.84 -51.82 33.08
C PRO A 2 27.69 -51.39 31.61
N PRO A 3 26.60 -51.80 30.92
CA PRO A 3 26.45 -51.60 29.48
C PRO A 3 25.93 -50.19 29.15
N MET A 4 26.59 -49.51 28.20
CA MET A 4 26.09 -48.28 27.59
C MET A 4 24.88 -48.61 26.70
N HIS A 5 23.71 -48.10 27.07
CA HIS A 5 22.54 -48.06 26.19
C HIS A 5 22.67 -46.84 25.28
N ALA A 6 22.75 -47.07 23.97
CA ALA A 6 22.70 -46.03 22.96
C ALA A 6 21.26 -45.51 22.83
N LEU A 7 21.03 -44.26 23.20
CA LEU A 7 19.75 -43.59 23.05
C LEU A 7 19.66 -43.05 21.61
N LEU A 8 18.83 -43.69 20.77
CA LEU A 8 18.45 -43.15 19.46
C LEU A 8 17.56 -41.92 19.69
N LEU A 9 18.06 -40.72 19.41
CA LEU A 9 17.23 -39.53 19.28
C LEU A 9 16.53 -39.55 17.91
N LEU A 10 15.26 -39.94 17.88
CA LEU A 10 14.38 -39.60 16.76
C LEU A 10 14.11 -38.09 16.82
N ALA A 11 14.66 -37.35 15.87
CA ALA A 11 14.22 -35.99 15.59
C ALA A 11 12.81 -36.06 14.98
N ALA A 12 11.78 -35.87 15.82
CA ALA A 12 10.43 -35.63 15.36
C ALA A 12 10.40 -34.24 14.71
N GLY A 13 10.37 -34.19 13.38
CA GLY A 13 10.10 -32.97 12.64
C GLY A 13 8.73 -32.44 13.04
N VAL A 14 8.70 -31.27 13.68
CA VAL A 14 7.47 -30.54 13.92
C VAL A 14 6.98 -30.05 12.56
N ALA A 15 6.04 -30.77 11.96
CA ALA A 15 5.28 -30.24 10.83
C ALA A 15 4.46 -29.07 11.36
N VAL A 16 4.94 -27.84 11.14
CA VAL A 16 4.13 -26.65 11.35
C VAL A 16 2.98 -26.74 10.36
N PRO A 17 1.72 -26.86 10.80
CA PRO A 17 0.61 -26.81 9.87
C PRO A 17 0.64 -25.44 9.21
N THR A 18 0.94 -25.39 7.93
CA THR A 18 0.76 -24.20 7.11
C THR A 18 -0.74 -23.88 7.18
N ALA A 19 -1.11 -22.86 7.96
CA ALA A 19 -2.45 -22.32 7.91
C ALA A 19 -2.76 -22.03 6.43
N LEU A 20 -3.89 -22.54 5.94
CA LEU A 20 -4.34 -22.22 4.59
C LEU A 20 -4.47 -20.69 4.50
N ALA A 21 -3.74 -20.07 3.57
CA ALA A 21 -3.83 -18.63 3.33
C ALA A 21 -5.29 -18.25 3.08
N ALA A 22 -5.75 -17.14 3.66
CA ALA A 22 -7.14 -16.72 3.53
C ALA A 22 -7.45 -16.36 2.07
N SER A 23 -8.57 -16.86 1.54
CA SER A 23 -9.02 -16.54 0.18
C SER A 23 -9.92 -15.31 0.11
N SER A 24 -10.33 -14.79 1.26
CA SER A 24 -11.16 -13.58 1.41
C SER A 24 -11.03 -13.04 2.83
N GLY A 25 -11.30 -11.76 3.02
CA GLY A 25 -11.28 -11.12 4.33
C GLY A 25 -11.94 -9.75 4.34
N THR A 26 -11.81 -9.06 5.47
CA THR A 26 -12.30 -7.70 5.65
C THR A 26 -11.28 -6.87 6.42
N PHE A 27 -11.27 -5.57 6.17
CA PHE A 27 -10.50 -4.61 6.96
C PHE A 27 -11.19 -3.24 6.94
N THR A 28 -10.73 -2.33 7.78
CA THR A 28 -11.21 -0.95 7.85
C THR A 28 -10.10 0.04 7.50
N ALA A 29 -10.48 1.12 6.82
CA ALA A 29 -9.61 2.25 6.52
C ALA A 29 -10.23 3.54 7.07
N LEU A 30 -9.44 4.30 7.83
CA LEU A 30 -9.84 5.55 8.48
C LEU A 30 -8.93 6.69 8.03
N SER A 31 -9.51 7.73 7.43
CA SER A 31 -8.84 9.03 7.24
C SER A 31 -9.18 9.96 8.39
N PHE A 32 -8.20 10.62 8.99
CA PHE A 32 -8.46 11.66 9.97
C PHE A 32 -7.38 12.75 10.01
N ASN A 33 -7.71 13.97 9.60
CA ASN A 33 -6.93 15.15 9.96
C ASN A 33 -7.04 15.37 11.48
N VAL A 34 -5.92 15.33 12.19
CA VAL A 34 -5.89 15.35 13.67
C VAL A 34 -5.61 16.73 14.26
N ALA A 35 -5.60 17.79 13.45
CA ALA A 35 -5.42 19.18 13.87
C ALA A 35 -4.14 19.41 14.72
N GLY A 36 -3.04 18.72 14.40
CA GLY A 36 -1.83 18.65 15.23
C GLY A 36 -0.81 19.78 15.03
N LEU A 37 -1.21 20.91 14.43
CA LEU A 37 -0.42 22.15 14.42
C LEU A 37 -0.21 22.71 15.83
N PRO A 38 0.95 23.32 16.16
CA PRO A 38 1.16 23.99 17.45
C PRO A 38 0.04 25.00 17.77
N ALA A 39 -0.50 24.96 18.98
CA ALA A 39 -1.61 25.83 19.39
C ALA A 39 -1.31 27.34 19.26
N ILE A 40 -0.03 27.74 19.34
CA ILE A 40 0.41 29.13 19.13
C ILE A 40 0.31 29.58 17.65
N LEU A 41 0.35 28.64 16.71
CA LEU A 41 0.24 28.91 15.28
C LEU A 41 -1.22 28.82 14.83
N GLN A 42 -1.93 27.78 15.25
CA GLN A 42 -3.32 27.54 14.86
C GLN A 42 -4.00 26.64 15.89
N ASN A 43 -5.18 27.05 16.39
CA ASN A 43 -6.00 26.26 17.30
C ASN A 43 -7.10 25.44 16.57
N ASN A 44 -7.29 25.67 15.26
CA ASN A 44 -8.31 25.02 14.42
C ASN A 44 -9.76 25.24 14.92
N ASP A 45 -9.99 26.24 15.76
CA ASP A 45 -11.25 26.42 16.50
C ASP A 45 -11.72 25.18 17.28
N VAL A 46 -10.80 24.25 17.58
CA VAL A 46 -11.05 23.06 18.38
C VAL A 46 -10.93 23.42 19.86
N PRO A 47 -11.99 23.25 20.68
CA PRO A 47 -11.92 23.57 22.10
C PRO A 47 -10.95 22.65 22.86
N GLY A 48 -10.36 23.17 23.94
CA GLY A 48 -9.53 22.38 24.85
C GLY A 48 -8.03 22.41 24.53
N ASP A 49 -7.26 21.61 25.27
CA ASP A 49 -5.82 21.50 25.08
C ASP A 49 -5.49 20.50 23.97
N LYS A 50 -4.64 20.90 23.02
CA LYS A 50 -4.29 20.06 21.87
C LYS A 50 -3.60 18.76 22.27
N THR A 51 -2.76 18.75 23.31
CA THR A 51 -2.11 17.52 23.78
C THR A 51 -3.13 16.52 24.30
N ASN A 52 -4.07 16.99 25.13
CA ASN A 52 -5.16 16.16 25.66
C ASN A 52 -6.10 15.68 24.55
N ASN A 53 -6.40 16.53 23.56
CA ASN A 53 -7.20 16.15 22.41
C ASN A 53 -6.50 15.06 21.59
N THR A 54 -5.21 15.21 21.27
CA THR A 54 -4.43 14.20 20.57
C THR A 54 -4.30 12.89 21.35
N ALA A 55 -4.12 12.95 22.68
CA ALA A 55 -4.14 11.76 23.54
C ALA A 55 -5.50 11.02 23.47
N SER A 56 -6.60 11.78 23.44
CA SER A 56 -7.94 11.22 23.28
C SER A 56 -8.12 10.58 21.91
N ILE A 57 -7.64 11.21 20.83
CA ILE A 57 -7.65 10.64 19.48
C ILE A 57 -6.89 9.31 19.46
N GLY A 58 -5.66 9.25 19.98
CA GLY A 58 -4.87 8.01 20.04
C GLY A 58 -5.57 6.89 20.83
N SER A 59 -6.14 7.23 21.99
CA SER A 59 -6.92 6.27 22.80
C SER A 59 -8.14 5.73 22.05
N LYS A 60 -8.80 6.58 21.25
CA LYS A 60 -9.97 6.22 20.45
C LYS A 60 -9.61 5.40 19.21
N PHE A 61 -8.44 5.63 18.61
CA PHE A 61 -7.90 4.74 17.59
C PHE A 61 -7.70 3.32 18.14
N ALA A 62 -7.02 3.21 19.30
CA ALA A 62 -6.80 1.94 19.97
C ALA A 62 -8.12 1.21 20.33
N ALA A 63 -9.12 1.97 20.81
CA ALA A 63 -10.42 1.41 21.17
C ALA A 63 -11.27 1.02 19.95
N GLY A 64 -11.18 1.78 18.85
CA GLY A 64 -11.94 1.57 17.62
C GLY A 64 -11.50 0.36 16.81
N ARG A 65 -10.26 -0.12 17.01
CA ARG A 65 -9.64 -1.24 16.29
C ARG A 65 -9.76 -1.10 14.77
N TYR A 66 -9.41 0.09 14.28
CA TYR A 66 -9.29 0.33 12.84
C TYR A 66 -8.06 -0.42 12.31
N ASP A 67 -8.02 -0.78 11.02
CA ASP A 67 -6.91 -1.60 10.49
C ASP A 67 -5.84 -0.78 9.79
N ILE A 68 -6.24 0.25 9.05
CA ILE A 68 -5.35 1.22 8.41
C ILE A 68 -5.86 2.62 8.72
N ILE A 69 -5.06 3.41 9.41
CA ILE A 69 -5.36 4.80 9.75
C ILE A 69 -4.36 5.70 9.04
N HIS A 70 -4.85 6.61 8.21
CA HIS A 70 -4.07 7.71 7.68
C HIS A 70 -4.43 8.98 8.44
N VAL A 71 -3.41 9.57 9.08
CA VAL A 71 -3.54 10.85 9.76
C VAL A 71 -2.90 11.96 8.95
N GLN A 72 -3.58 13.11 8.93
CA GLN A 72 -3.07 14.37 8.40
C GLN A 72 -2.92 15.39 9.53
N GLU A 73 -2.09 16.41 9.34
CA GLU A 73 -1.67 17.35 10.38
C GLU A 73 -1.08 16.74 11.65
N ASP A 74 -0.56 15.51 11.59
CA ASP A 74 0.14 14.90 12.70
C ASP A 74 1.57 15.43 12.81
N PHE A 75 1.69 16.70 13.24
CA PHE A 75 2.95 17.43 13.38
C PHE A 75 3.51 17.34 14.80
N ASN A 76 3.15 18.27 15.69
CA ASN A 76 3.87 18.53 16.94
C ASN A 76 3.39 17.66 18.12
N TYR A 77 2.27 16.95 17.96
CA TYR A 77 1.69 16.08 19.00
C TYR A 77 1.83 14.59 18.68
N HIS A 78 2.62 14.23 17.66
CA HIS A 78 2.83 12.85 17.21
C HIS A 78 3.23 11.87 18.32
N ALA A 79 4.18 12.26 19.18
CA ALA A 79 4.61 11.41 20.28
C ALA A 79 3.45 11.09 21.24
N THR A 80 2.58 12.06 21.50
CA THR A 80 1.37 11.87 22.30
C THR A 80 0.37 10.97 21.59
N LEU A 81 0.13 11.17 20.29
CA LEU A 81 -0.76 10.30 19.52
C LEU A 81 -0.33 8.83 19.66
N TYR A 82 0.97 8.56 19.47
CA TYR A 82 1.53 7.21 19.51
C TYR A 82 1.61 6.64 20.91
N GLN A 83 1.75 7.46 21.94
CA GLN A 83 1.74 7.02 23.33
C GLN A 83 0.40 6.37 23.71
N PHE A 84 -0.71 6.87 23.17
CA PHE A 84 -2.06 6.44 23.53
C PHE A 84 -2.70 5.47 22.52
N ASP A 85 -2.07 5.28 21.37
CA ASP A 85 -2.45 4.29 20.37
C ASP A 85 -1.82 2.90 20.64
N ASN A 86 -2.32 1.82 20.02
CA ASN A 86 -1.76 0.46 20.12
C ASN A 86 -1.53 -0.31 18.79
N HIS A 87 -1.65 0.33 17.62
CA HIS A 87 -1.36 -0.32 16.34
C HIS A 87 0.09 -0.80 16.26
N ALA A 88 0.29 -2.02 15.75
CA ALA A 88 1.59 -2.69 15.72
C ALA A 88 2.59 -2.03 14.77
N PHE A 89 2.10 -1.51 13.64
CA PHE A 89 2.93 -0.91 12.60
C PHE A 89 2.63 0.57 12.50
N ARG A 90 3.68 1.40 12.56
CA ARG A 90 3.57 2.86 12.55
C ARG A 90 4.68 3.50 11.75
N THR A 91 4.35 4.46 10.90
CA THR A 91 5.38 5.22 10.19
C THR A 91 6.14 6.12 11.15
N PRO A 92 7.47 6.25 11.04
CA PRO A 92 8.20 7.24 11.82
C PRO A 92 7.78 8.66 11.39
N THR A 93 7.68 9.61 12.33
CA THR A 93 7.41 11.02 11.97
C THR A 93 8.49 11.62 11.07
N SER A 94 8.09 12.55 10.20
CA SER A 94 9.01 13.42 9.44
C SER A 94 9.39 14.71 10.20
N GLY A 95 8.89 14.89 11.43
CA GLY A 95 9.15 16.05 12.28
C GLY A 95 7.90 16.90 12.53
N GLY A 96 8.03 17.92 13.38
CA GLY A 96 7.01 18.95 13.55
C GLY A 96 7.12 20.04 12.48
N VAL A 97 6.21 21.01 12.50
CA VAL A 97 6.34 22.21 11.65
C VAL A 97 7.65 22.95 12.01
N PRO A 98 8.43 23.45 11.02
CA PRO A 98 8.16 23.48 9.58
C PRO A 98 8.80 22.33 8.77
N PHE A 99 9.31 21.29 9.43
CA PHE A 99 10.12 20.25 8.79
C PHE A 99 9.34 18.99 8.40
N GLY A 100 8.23 18.73 9.08
CA GLY A 100 7.40 17.55 8.85
C GLY A 100 6.35 17.74 7.78
N SER A 101 5.91 16.63 7.19
CA SER A 101 4.77 16.60 6.26
C SER A 101 3.42 16.56 6.99
N GLY A 102 3.41 16.17 8.27
CA GLY A 102 2.17 15.94 9.03
C GLY A 102 1.41 14.69 8.59
N LEU A 103 2.04 13.81 7.81
CA LEU A 103 1.44 12.60 7.27
C LEU A 103 2.08 11.36 7.88
N ASN A 104 1.25 10.58 8.57
CA ASN A 104 1.64 9.32 9.18
C ASN A 104 0.55 8.25 8.99
N THR A 105 0.97 6.99 9.10
CA THR A 105 0.09 5.82 9.05
C THR A 105 0.25 5.01 10.31
N LEU A 106 -0.88 4.53 10.85
CA LEU A 106 -0.95 3.52 11.90
C LEU A 106 -1.70 2.32 11.31
N SER A 107 -1.19 1.10 11.50
CA SER A 107 -1.83 -0.09 10.94
C SER A 107 -1.64 -1.35 11.77
N ASN A 108 -2.61 -2.27 11.66
CA ASN A 108 -2.50 -3.65 12.12
C ASN A 108 -1.72 -4.54 11.13
N PHE A 109 -1.48 -4.04 9.92
CA PHE A 109 -0.79 -4.73 8.84
C PHE A 109 0.60 -4.14 8.62
N ASP A 110 1.56 -5.01 8.33
CA ASP A 110 2.90 -4.60 7.93
C ASP A 110 2.89 -4.06 6.49
N TRP A 111 3.96 -3.37 6.09
CA TRP A 111 4.10 -2.82 4.74
C TRP A 111 5.53 -2.85 4.24
N VAL A 112 5.66 -2.68 2.93
CA VAL A 112 6.93 -2.41 2.25
C VAL A 112 6.86 -1.08 1.48
N ASP A 113 8.01 -0.65 0.98
CA ASP A 113 8.13 0.44 0.00
C ASP A 113 7.60 1.80 0.48
N PHE A 114 7.72 2.10 1.77
CA PHE A 114 7.25 3.37 2.31
C PHE A 114 8.02 4.56 1.72
N ALA A 115 7.28 5.49 1.12
CA ALA A 115 7.80 6.71 0.53
C ALA A 115 7.04 7.95 1.02
N ARG A 116 7.74 9.09 1.12
CA ARG A 116 7.15 10.41 1.35
C ARG A 116 7.50 11.30 0.17
N VAL A 117 6.49 11.87 -0.47
CA VAL A 117 6.64 12.68 -1.67
C VAL A 117 6.08 14.07 -1.39
N LYS A 118 6.95 15.08 -1.48
CA LYS A 118 6.56 16.48 -1.32
C LYS A 118 5.80 16.96 -2.56
N TRP A 119 4.84 17.86 -2.37
CA TRP A 119 4.17 18.52 -3.48
C TRP A 119 5.16 19.33 -4.35
N ASP A 120 5.03 19.19 -5.67
CA ASP A 120 5.78 20.00 -6.63
C ASP A 120 5.21 21.42 -6.74
N THR A 121 3.91 21.58 -6.47
CA THR A 121 3.19 22.86 -6.48
C THR A 121 2.44 23.02 -5.16
N CYS A 122 2.55 24.19 -4.55
CA CYS A 122 1.87 24.57 -3.31
C CYS A 122 1.50 26.06 -3.38
N SER A 123 0.58 26.49 -2.51
CA SER A 123 0.15 27.87 -2.32
C SER A 123 0.43 28.34 -0.89
N ASN A 124 0.49 29.66 -0.70
CA ASN A 124 0.40 30.29 0.62
C ASN A 124 -0.69 31.38 0.61
N ALA A 125 -1.67 31.30 -0.29
CA ALA A 125 -2.63 32.38 -0.51
C ALA A 125 -3.64 32.45 0.65
N SER A 126 -4.28 31.32 0.98
CA SER A 126 -5.13 31.20 2.17
C SER A 126 -4.42 30.54 3.37
N GLY A 127 -3.18 30.07 3.21
CA GLY A 127 -2.49 29.22 4.19
C GLY A 127 -0.97 29.32 4.14
N ALA A 128 -0.30 28.32 4.72
CA ALA A 128 1.16 28.22 4.81
C ALA A 128 1.67 26.90 4.20
N ASP A 129 0.96 26.36 3.20
CA ASP A 129 1.15 25.03 2.65
C ASP A 129 2.54 24.85 2.01
N CYS A 130 3.17 25.92 1.53
CA CYS A 130 4.56 25.88 1.05
C CYS A 130 5.63 25.94 2.16
N LEU A 131 5.26 26.32 3.40
CA LEU A 131 6.20 26.53 4.50
C LEU A 131 6.53 25.24 5.28
N THR A 132 5.89 24.13 4.92
CA THR A 132 6.19 22.79 5.44
C THR A 132 6.15 21.80 4.28
N PRO A 133 6.85 20.65 4.31
CA PRO A 133 6.83 19.70 3.20
C PRO A 133 5.53 18.88 3.15
N LYS A 134 4.38 19.54 2.93
CA LYS A 134 3.11 18.89 2.59
C LYS A 134 3.29 18.05 1.32
N GLY A 135 2.46 17.02 1.19
CA GLY A 135 2.67 15.99 0.20
C GLY A 135 1.68 14.84 0.28
N PHE A 136 2.16 13.68 -0.13
CA PHE A 136 1.54 12.40 0.10
C PHE A 136 2.57 11.37 0.58
N THR A 137 2.09 10.28 1.15
CA THR A 137 2.90 9.09 1.42
C THR A 137 2.33 7.89 0.68
N PHE A 138 3.21 6.99 0.27
CA PHE A 138 2.87 5.73 -0.38
C PHE A 138 3.45 4.58 0.43
N MET A 139 2.74 3.45 0.49
CA MET A 139 3.26 2.16 0.95
C MET A 139 2.44 1.02 0.36
N ARG A 140 3.00 -0.18 0.37
CA ARG A 140 2.31 -1.40 -0.04
C ARG A 140 2.01 -2.25 1.19
N VAL A 141 0.75 -2.24 1.63
CA VAL A 141 0.27 -2.89 2.86
C VAL A 141 -0.05 -4.35 2.61
N LYS A 142 0.42 -5.22 3.50
CA LYS A 142 0.17 -6.66 3.50
C LYS A 142 -1.06 -7.00 4.35
N VAL A 143 -2.24 -7.04 3.74
CA VAL A 143 -3.49 -7.33 4.48
C VAL A 143 -3.65 -8.82 4.83
N ASP A 144 -2.99 -9.71 4.08
CA ASP A 144 -2.82 -11.15 4.37
C ASP A 144 -1.59 -11.67 3.58
N ASP A 145 -1.25 -12.95 3.73
CA ASP A 145 -0.13 -13.56 3.02
C ASP A 145 -0.31 -13.54 1.49
N GLY A 146 0.60 -12.87 0.78
CA GLY A 146 0.49 -12.64 -0.67
C GLY A 146 -0.63 -11.67 -1.08
N VAL A 147 -1.30 -11.01 -0.12
CA VAL A 147 -2.40 -10.07 -0.39
C VAL A 147 -1.95 -8.65 -0.08
N TRP A 148 -1.78 -7.87 -1.15
CA TRP A 148 -1.17 -6.54 -1.09
C TRP A 148 -2.10 -5.46 -1.63
N ILE A 149 -2.09 -4.30 -0.98
CA ILE A 149 -2.82 -3.11 -1.39
C ILE A 149 -1.88 -1.91 -1.32
N ASP A 150 -1.82 -1.13 -2.40
CA ASP A 150 -1.09 0.12 -2.45
C ASP A 150 -1.94 1.20 -1.78
N VAL A 151 -1.44 1.83 -0.71
CA VAL A 151 -2.19 2.85 0.04
C VAL A 151 -1.48 4.19 0.01
N TYR A 152 -2.29 5.24 -0.19
CA TYR A 152 -1.84 6.61 -0.34
C TYR A 152 -2.50 7.51 0.70
N ASN A 153 -1.69 8.15 1.54
CA ASN A 153 -2.09 9.21 2.48
C ASN A 153 -1.76 10.57 1.87
N LEU A 154 -2.68 11.52 1.84
CA LEU A 154 -2.44 12.86 1.28
C LEU A 154 -3.06 13.96 2.14
N HIS A 155 -2.42 15.13 2.09
CA HIS A 155 -3.00 16.41 2.54
C HIS A 155 -2.73 17.45 1.46
N ALA A 156 -3.71 17.69 0.60
CA ALA A 156 -3.61 18.62 -0.53
C ALA A 156 -3.82 20.08 -0.10
N ASP A 157 -3.46 21.01 -0.98
CA ASP A 157 -3.48 22.45 -0.71
C ASP A 157 -4.86 22.97 -0.24
N ALA A 158 -4.87 23.69 0.88
CA ALA A 158 -6.07 24.20 1.53
C ALA A 158 -6.51 25.55 0.97
N GLY A 159 -7.77 25.93 1.21
CA GLY A 159 -8.29 27.24 0.81
C GLY A 159 -8.94 27.26 -0.58
N THR A 160 -9.45 28.44 -0.94
CA THR A 160 -10.29 28.62 -2.14
C THR A 160 -9.88 29.81 -2.99
N GLU A 161 -8.72 30.42 -2.74
CA GLU A 161 -8.17 31.41 -3.65
C GLU A 161 -7.67 30.75 -4.93
N THR A 162 -7.42 31.56 -5.96
CA THR A 162 -7.05 31.04 -7.29
C THR A 162 -5.77 30.20 -7.26
N ASP A 163 -4.77 30.61 -6.47
CA ASP A 163 -3.51 29.87 -6.38
C ASP A 163 -3.66 28.59 -5.54
N ASP A 164 -4.50 28.58 -4.50
CA ASP A 164 -4.83 27.36 -3.74
C ASP A 164 -5.50 26.31 -4.64
N GLN A 165 -6.48 26.74 -5.44
CA GLN A 165 -7.19 25.86 -6.38
C GLN A 165 -6.23 25.29 -7.43
N ARG A 166 -5.30 26.10 -7.94
CA ARG A 166 -4.26 25.64 -8.87
C ARG A 166 -3.31 24.63 -8.21
N ALA A 167 -2.86 24.91 -7.00
CA ALA A 167 -1.97 24.02 -6.26
C ALA A 167 -2.66 22.68 -5.94
N ARG A 168 -3.89 22.73 -5.41
CA ARG A 168 -4.66 21.52 -5.10
C ARG A 168 -4.91 20.67 -6.33
N THR A 169 -5.30 21.26 -7.46
CA THR A 169 -5.48 20.50 -8.70
C THR A 169 -4.19 19.84 -9.20
N ALA A 170 -3.05 20.52 -9.05
CA ALA A 170 -1.74 19.94 -9.33
C ALA A 170 -1.37 18.80 -8.34
N ASN A 171 -1.74 18.91 -7.06
CA ASN A 171 -1.49 17.86 -6.08
C ASN A 171 -2.25 16.57 -6.40
N ILE A 172 -3.56 16.68 -6.71
CA ILE A 172 -4.38 15.52 -7.13
C ILE A 172 -3.78 14.88 -8.38
N GLN A 173 -3.36 15.68 -9.36
CA GLN A 173 -2.71 15.18 -10.57
C GLN A 173 -1.37 14.49 -10.27
N GLN A 174 -0.58 15.00 -9.33
CA GLN A 174 0.70 14.39 -8.94
C GLN A 174 0.49 13.00 -8.33
N VAL A 175 -0.51 12.83 -7.45
CA VAL A 175 -0.88 11.51 -6.92
C VAL A 175 -1.36 10.59 -8.03
N ALA A 176 -2.22 11.07 -8.94
CA ALA A 176 -2.74 10.27 -10.04
C ALA A 176 -1.62 9.74 -10.95
N ASN A 177 -0.62 10.58 -11.27
CA ASN A 177 0.55 10.17 -12.06
C ASN A 177 1.42 9.16 -11.30
N TYR A 178 1.56 9.32 -9.98
CA TYR A 178 2.28 8.38 -9.15
C TYR A 178 1.62 7.00 -9.16
N ILE A 179 0.29 6.94 -9.10
CA ILE A 179 -0.49 5.68 -9.18
C ILE A 179 -0.28 4.97 -10.51
N ASP A 180 -0.29 5.69 -11.63
CA ASP A 180 -0.03 5.11 -12.95
C ASP A 180 1.37 4.49 -13.05
N THR A 181 2.33 5.07 -12.33
CA THR A 181 3.72 4.59 -12.31
C THR A 181 3.93 3.45 -11.34
N TRP A 182 3.48 3.58 -10.09
CA TRP A 182 3.86 2.71 -8.97
C TRP A 182 2.84 1.64 -8.61
N SER A 183 1.62 1.74 -9.15
CA SER A 183 0.51 0.84 -8.83
C SER A 183 -0.07 0.14 -10.06
N ALA A 184 0.70 0.08 -11.16
CA ALA A 184 0.32 -0.68 -12.34
C ALA A 184 0.08 -2.16 -11.97
N GLY A 185 -1.17 -2.62 -12.17
CA GLY A 185 -1.58 -3.99 -11.86
C GLY A 185 -1.94 -4.28 -10.40
N ASN A 186 -1.84 -3.30 -9.50
CA ASN A 186 -2.15 -3.47 -8.07
C ASN A 186 -3.53 -2.92 -7.69
N ALA A 187 -4.10 -3.48 -6.62
CA ALA A 187 -5.21 -2.85 -5.91
C ALA A 187 -4.72 -1.58 -5.19
N VAL A 188 -5.55 -0.55 -5.14
CA VAL A 188 -5.16 0.78 -4.65
C VAL A 188 -6.23 1.34 -3.72
N LEU A 189 -5.79 1.99 -2.64
CA LEU A 189 -6.57 2.91 -1.81
C LEU A 189 -5.90 4.29 -1.78
N VAL A 190 -6.67 5.36 -1.99
CA VAL A 190 -6.20 6.74 -1.82
C VAL A 190 -7.11 7.45 -0.85
N PHE A 191 -6.59 7.88 0.30
CA PHE A 191 -7.42 8.53 1.31
C PHE A 191 -6.67 9.49 2.21
N GLY A 192 -7.36 10.57 2.55
CA GLY A 192 -6.78 11.70 3.25
C GLY A 192 -7.63 12.94 3.11
N ASP A 193 -7.07 14.04 3.59
CA ASP A 193 -7.60 15.38 3.39
C ASP A 193 -7.26 15.84 1.96
N THR A 194 -8.20 15.69 1.04
CA THR A 194 -7.98 16.09 -0.35
C THR A 194 -8.21 17.59 -0.58
N ASN A 195 -8.67 18.31 0.46
CA ASN A 195 -9.21 19.66 0.38
C ASN A 195 -10.24 19.89 -0.75
N SER A 196 -10.74 18.81 -1.37
CA SER A 196 -11.51 18.85 -2.62
C SER A 196 -12.96 18.43 -2.43
N ARG A 197 -13.85 19.01 -3.22
CA ARG A 197 -15.27 18.66 -3.29
C ARG A 197 -15.69 18.50 -4.75
N TYR A 198 -16.51 17.50 -5.06
CA TYR A 198 -17.14 17.32 -6.36
C TYR A 198 -17.99 18.52 -6.76
N THR A 199 -18.59 19.18 -5.77
CA THR A 199 -19.48 20.33 -5.96
C THR A 199 -18.71 21.64 -6.16
N ARG A 200 -17.37 21.64 -6.03
CA ARG A 200 -16.54 22.81 -6.31
C ARG A 200 -15.99 22.73 -7.74
N ALA A 201 -16.46 23.64 -8.60
CA ALA A 201 -16.20 23.59 -10.04
C ALA A 201 -14.71 23.60 -10.44
N GLN A 202 -13.84 24.21 -9.62
CA GLN A 202 -12.40 24.28 -9.90
C GLN A 202 -11.62 23.06 -9.40
N ASP A 203 -12.22 22.17 -8.62
CA ASP A 203 -11.55 20.96 -8.15
C ASP A 203 -11.57 19.88 -9.24
N ASN A 204 -10.51 19.06 -9.29
CA ASN A 204 -10.34 17.98 -10.25
C ASN A 204 -10.33 16.60 -9.57
N ILE A 205 -11.01 16.44 -8.43
CA ILE A 205 -10.95 15.18 -7.66
C ILE A 205 -11.40 13.94 -8.47
N ALA A 206 -12.24 14.16 -9.50
CA ALA A 206 -12.64 13.12 -10.45
C ALA A 206 -11.47 12.54 -11.27
N THR A 207 -10.29 13.15 -11.28
CA THR A 207 -9.07 12.63 -11.91
C THR A 207 -8.75 11.22 -11.41
N PHE A 208 -8.92 10.93 -10.12
CA PHE A 208 -8.70 9.57 -9.59
C PHE A 208 -9.63 8.53 -10.25
N THR A 209 -10.85 8.92 -10.60
CA THR A 209 -11.78 8.06 -11.33
C THR A 209 -11.46 7.98 -12.82
N THR A 210 -11.23 9.11 -13.48
CA THR A 210 -11.09 9.15 -14.94
C THR A 210 -9.72 8.67 -15.43
N GLN A 211 -8.66 8.92 -14.67
CA GLN A 211 -7.29 8.50 -15.02
C GLN A 211 -6.95 7.13 -14.41
N ASN A 212 -7.15 6.96 -13.11
CA ASN A 212 -6.71 5.75 -12.42
C ASN A 212 -7.80 4.69 -12.25
N GLY A 213 -9.05 4.95 -12.67
CA GLY A 213 -10.14 3.99 -12.55
C GLY A 213 -10.56 3.71 -11.10
N LEU A 214 -10.35 4.66 -10.20
CA LEU A 214 -10.74 4.54 -8.79
C LEU A 214 -12.21 4.93 -8.58
N ALA A 215 -12.91 4.22 -7.70
CA ALA A 215 -14.22 4.61 -7.19
C ALA A 215 -14.09 5.33 -5.85
N ASP A 216 -14.80 6.44 -5.65
CA ASP A 216 -14.96 7.04 -4.32
C ASP A 216 -15.99 6.21 -3.52
N ALA A 217 -15.63 5.77 -2.32
CA ALA A 217 -16.49 4.97 -1.45
C ALA A 217 -17.77 5.71 -1.03
N TRP A 218 -17.68 7.02 -0.78
CA TRP A 218 -18.82 7.87 -0.46
C TRP A 218 -19.78 7.95 -1.64
N VAL A 219 -19.26 8.23 -2.84
CA VAL A 219 -20.07 8.31 -4.06
C VAL A 219 -20.71 6.97 -4.38
N ALA A 220 -19.94 5.88 -4.29
CA ALA A 220 -20.42 4.53 -4.58
C ALA A 220 -21.56 4.11 -3.63
N LEU A 221 -21.40 4.34 -2.33
CA LEU A 221 -22.34 3.82 -1.32
C LEU A 221 -23.47 4.79 -1.00
N MET A 222 -23.22 6.11 -0.95
CA MET A 222 -24.20 7.11 -0.53
C MET A 222 -24.90 7.80 -1.72
N HIS A 223 -24.31 7.77 -2.91
CA HIS A 223 -24.83 8.46 -4.11
C HIS A 223 -25.01 7.54 -5.33
N GLY A 224 -24.97 6.21 -5.15
CA GLY A 224 -25.25 5.26 -6.22
C GLY A 224 -24.28 5.36 -7.41
N GLY A 225 -23.03 5.77 -7.16
CA GLY A 225 -21.99 5.88 -8.18
C GLY A 225 -21.99 7.19 -8.97
N THR A 226 -22.90 8.13 -8.69
CA THR A 226 -22.94 9.44 -9.37
C THR A 226 -22.61 10.56 -8.38
N PRO A 227 -21.51 11.30 -8.53
CA PRO A 227 -21.20 12.41 -7.63
C PRO A 227 -22.30 13.48 -7.63
N PRO A 228 -22.57 14.14 -6.50
CA PRO A 228 -23.55 15.22 -6.45
C PRO A 228 -23.06 16.46 -7.21
N SER A 229 -24.00 17.17 -7.85
CA SER A 229 -23.74 18.43 -8.58
C SER A 229 -24.14 19.69 -7.80
N THR A 230 -24.86 19.53 -6.69
CA THR A 230 -25.30 20.63 -5.82
C THR A 230 -24.53 20.59 -4.52
N GLU A 231 -23.95 21.72 -4.12
CA GLU A 231 -23.19 21.83 -2.87
C GLU A 231 -24.05 21.49 -1.66
N SER A 232 -23.51 20.64 -0.79
CA SER A 232 -24.08 20.29 0.51
C SER A 232 -22.92 20.05 1.47
N VAL A 233 -22.57 21.05 2.29
CA VAL A 233 -21.40 20.96 3.17
C VAL A 233 -21.80 20.33 4.50
N CYS A 234 -21.00 19.38 4.99
CA CYS A 234 -21.26 18.76 6.28
C CYS A 234 -21.00 19.71 7.46
N ALA A 235 -21.81 19.56 8.51
CA ALA A 235 -21.46 20.02 9.85
C ALA A 235 -20.36 19.13 10.45
N ASN A 236 -19.73 19.58 11.55
CA ASN A 236 -18.78 18.78 12.32
C ASN A 236 -19.19 18.71 13.81
N PRO A 237 -19.53 17.52 14.35
CA PRO A 237 -19.60 16.24 13.64
C PRO A 237 -20.80 16.20 12.68
N SER A 238 -20.65 15.48 11.58
CA SER A 238 -21.76 15.23 10.66
C SER A 238 -22.70 14.20 11.26
N THR A 239 -24.00 14.48 11.18
CA THR A 239 -25.07 13.55 11.59
C THR A 239 -25.66 12.79 10.41
N THR A 240 -25.19 13.06 9.19
CA THR A 240 -25.67 12.42 7.95
C THR A 240 -24.51 12.13 7.00
N PRO A 241 -24.50 11.01 6.30
CA PRO A 241 -23.53 10.76 5.24
C PRO A 241 -23.93 11.40 3.90
N SER A 242 -25.04 12.14 3.80
CA SER A 242 -25.53 12.71 2.53
C SER A 242 -24.88 14.04 2.12
N CYS A 243 -24.12 14.65 3.03
CA CYS A 243 -23.36 15.88 2.77
C CYS A 243 -21.91 15.55 2.41
N GLU A 244 -21.24 16.52 1.84
CA GLU A 244 -19.88 16.43 1.34
C GLU A 244 -18.87 17.05 2.31
N THR A 245 -17.79 16.31 2.56
CA THR A 245 -16.56 16.78 3.21
C THR A 245 -15.40 16.81 2.22
N VAL A 246 -14.27 17.40 2.63
CA VAL A 246 -13.03 17.42 1.85
C VAL A 246 -12.16 16.17 2.01
N ASP A 247 -12.37 15.41 3.09
CA ASP A 247 -11.76 14.11 3.31
C ASP A 247 -12.41 13.07 2.39
N LYS A 248 -11.60 12.34 1.62
CA LYS A 248 -12.11 11.35 0.65
C LYS A 248 -11.43 10.00 0.83
N LEU A 249 -12.08 8.96 0.34
CA LEU A 249 -11.51 7.62 0.26
C LEU A 249 -11.87 6.95 -1.07
N PHE A 250 -10.86 6.75 -1.90
CA PHE A 250 -10.94 6.13 -3.21
C PHE A 250 -10.36 4.72 -3.18
N PHE A 251 -10.90 3.82 -4.02
CA PHE A 251 -10.42 2.44 -4.12
C PHE A 251 -10.56 1.85 -5.54
N ARG A 252 -9.70 0.87 -5.85
CA ARG A 252 -9.91 -0.09 -6.95
C ARG A 252 -9.32 -1.45 -6.60
N GLY A 253 -9.90 -2.51 -7.16
CA GLY A 253 -9.30 -3.84 -7.18
C GLY A 253 -8.24 -4.00 -8.28
N SER A 254 -7.83 -5.25 -8.51
CA SER A 254 -6.90 -5.64 -9.58
C SER A 254 -7.14 -7.10 -10.00
N ALA A 255 -6.40 -7.59 -11.00
CA ALA A 255 -6.44 -9.01 -11.37
C ALA A 255 -5.91 -9.95 -10.27
N LEU A 256 -5.23 -9.42 -9.25
CA LEU A 256 -4.75 -10.17 -8.08
C LEU A 256 -5.73 -10.12 -6.90
N LEU A 257 -6.61 -9.13 -6.85
CA LEU A 257 -7.41 -8.85 -5.66
C LEU A 257 -8.70 -8.10 -6.01
N ASP A 258 -9.84 -8.72 -5.74
CA ASP A 258 -11.12 -8.01 -5.75
C ASP A 258 -11.28 -7.26 -4.44
N VAL A 259 -11.51 -5.95 -4.51
CA VAL A 259 -11.73 -5.07 -3.34
C VAL A 259 -13.05 -4.33 -3.51
N ARG A 260 -13.91 -4.38 -2.48
CA ARG A 260 -15.19 -3.67 -2.46
C ARG A 260 -15.38 -2.90 -1.16
N ALA A 261 -15.82 -1.64 -1.27
CA ALA A 261 -16.34 -0.90 -0.11
C ALA A 261 -17.65 -1.54 0.35
N ALA A 262 -17.75 -1.87 1.63
CA ALA A 262 -18.90 -2.52 2.25
C ALA A 262 -19.72 -1.56 3.12
N SER A 263 -19.08 -0.56 3.73
CA SER A 263 -19.77 0.52 4.45
C SER A 263 -18.97 1.82 4.39
N PHE A 264 -19.67 2.94 4.57
CA PHE A 264 -19.09 4.28 4.69
C PHE A 264 -19.70 4.98 5.90
N ALA A 265 -18.89 5.73 6.65
CA ALA A 265 -19.36 6.61 7.72
C ALA A 265 -18.46 7.83 7.91
N TYR A 266 -19.08 8.97 8.23
CA TYR A 266 -18.39 10.05 8.94
C TYR A 266 -18.36 9.68 10.43
N ALA A 267 -17.18 9.35 10.95
CA ALA A 267 -17.01 8.79 12.28
C ALA A 267 -16.90 9.84 13.40
N GLY A 268 -17.24 11.11 13.14
CA GLY A 268 -17.03 12.24 14.07
C GLY A 268 -17.61 12.02 15.48
N ALA A 269 -18.76 11.36 15.60
CA ALA A 269 -19.37 11.03 16.89
C ALA A 269 -18.50 10.11 17.78
N SER A 270 -17.63 9.28 17.19
CA SER A 270 -16.67 8.46 17.93
C SER A 270 -15.49 9.29 18.47
N PHE A 271 -15.25 10.47 17.90
CA PHE A 271 -14.12 11.37 18.18
C PHE A 271 -14.55 12.66 18.86
N LEU A 272 -15.35 12.52 19.92
CA LEU A 272 -15.73 13.62 20.81
C LEU A 272 -14.98 13.55 22.15
N GLN A 273 -14.72 14.73 22.69
CA GLN A 273 -14.34 14.96 24.07
C GLN A 273 -15.46 14.51 25.02
N PRO A 274 -15.18 14.27 26.32
CA PRO A 274 -16.20 13.86 27.29
C PRO A 274 -17.39 14.82 27.42
N ASN A 275 -17.18 16.12 27.15
CA ASN A 275 -18.22 17.15 27.17
C ASN A 275 -19.00 17.28 25.84
N GLY A 276 -18.71 16.42 24.85
CA GLY A 276 -19.33 16.44 23.53
C GLY A 276 -18.68 17.38 22.51
N SER A 277 -17.63 18.14 22.88
CA SER A 277 -16.87 18.95 21.92
C SER A 277 -16.08 18.09 20.94
N ILE A 278 -15.87 18.60 19.73
CA ILE A 278 -15.05 17.94 18.70
C ILE A 278 -13.57 17.81 19.13
N LEU A 279 -12.89 16.77 18.65
CA LEU A 279 -11.44 16.60 18.84
C LEU A 279 -10.60 17.11 17.67
N SER A 280 -11.24 17.37 16.53
CA SER A 280 -10.66 17.90 15.30
C SER A 280 -11.73 18.67 14.54
N ASP A 281 -11.32 19.66 13.76
CA ASP A 281 -12.15 20.42 12.81
C ASP A 281 -12.60 19.60 11.59
N HIS A 282 -12.10 18.37 11.43
CA HIS A 282 -12.52 17.44 10.39
C HIS A 282 -13.44 16.31 10.88
N ASN A 283 -14.29 15.82 9.96
CA ASN A 283 -15.01 14.57 10.15
C ASN A 283 -14.14 13.41 9.68
N PRO A 284 -13.74 12.46 10.54
CA PRO A 284 -13.03 11.28 10.09
C PRO A 284 -13.88 10.46 9.11
N VAL A 285 -13.26 9.98 8.03
CA VAL A 285 -13.91 9.13 7.01
C VAL A 285 -13.52 7.69 7.27
N LEU A 286 -14.51 6.85 7.63
CA LEU A 286 -14.34 5.43 7.89
C LEU A 286 -15.01 4.60 6.79
N VAL A 287 -14.26 3.69 6.21
CA VAL A 287 -14.77 2.72 5.23
C VAL A 287 -14.39 1.31 5.66
N SER A 288 -15.36 0.39 5.61
CA SER A 288 -15.05 -1.04 5.70
C SER A 288 -14.92 -1.62 4.31
N PHE A 289 -13.93 -2.47 4.12
CA PHE A 289 -13.67 -3.18 2.88
C PHE A 289 -13.85 -4.67 3.08
N ALA A 290 -14.31 -5.32 2.01
CA ALA A 290 -14.19 -6.76 1.85
C ALA A 290 -13.29 -7.04 0.65
N TRP A 291 -12.48 -8.08 0.75
CA TRP A 291 -11.61 -8.52 -0.33
C TRP A 291 -11.73 -10.02 -0.58
N THR A 292 -11.49 -10.42 -1.83
CA THR A 292 -11.45 -11.82 -2.26
C THR A 292 -10.35 -12.01 -3.29
N LEU A 293 -9.68 -13.16 -3.26
CA LEU A 293 -8.67 -13.51 -4.24
C LEU A 293 -9.29 -14.16 -5.50
N PRO A 294 -9.15 -13.57 -6.71
CA PRO A 294 -9.70 -14.10 -7.96
C PRO A 294 -9.17 -15.51 -8.27
N SER A 295 -9.79 -16.38 -9.07
CA SER A 295 -9.22 -17.73 -9.30
C SER A 295 -8.02 -17.78 -10.27
N ALA A 296 -7.73 -16.68 -10.96
CA ALA A 296 -6.82 -16.66 -12.11
C ALA A 296 -5.34 -16.44 -11.77
N LEU A 297 -5.04 -15.53 -10.84
CA LEU A 297 -3.68 -15.10 -10.52
C LEU A 297 -3.45 -15.00 -9.02
N ARG A 298 -2.24 -15.33 -8.55
CA ARG A 298 -1.83 -15.22 -7.14
C ARG A 298 -0.44 -14.61 -7.06
N ALA A 299 -0.26 -13.63 -6.19
CA ALA A 299 1.05 -13.09 -5.87
C ALA A 299 1.68 -13.84 -4.68
N SER A 300 3.01 -13.91 -4.64
CA SER A 300 3.73 -14.18 -3.40
C SER A 300 3.90 -12.90 -2.57
N ASN A 301 4.53 -13.03 -1.40
CA ASN A 301 5.11 -11.86 -0.73
C ASN A 301 6.26 -11.27 -1.56
N PHE A 302 6.53 -9.98 -1.35
CA PHE A 302 7.73 -9.32 -1.84
C PHE A 302 8.97 -9.80 -1.07
N PHE A 303 10.10 -9.86 -1.79
CA PHE A 303 11.43 -10.13 -1.26
C PHE A 303 12.41 -9.15 -1.93
N GLY A 304 13.41 -8.65 -1.22
CA GLY A 304 14.30 -7.59 -1.70
C GLY A 304 13.94 -6.18 -1.19
N GLY A 305 14.49 -5.13 -1.81
CA GLY A 305 14.45 -3.75 -1.31
C GLY A 305 13.88 -2.71 -2.27
N PRO A 306 13.34 -1.58 -1.75
CA PRO A 306 12.67 -0.56 -2.54
C PRO A 306 13.64 0.46 -3.17
N HIS A 307 14.53 0.00 -4.04
CA HIS A 307 15.63 0.83 -4.55
C HIS A 307 15.62 1.04 -6.07
N GLY A 308 14.66 0.44 -6.77
CA GLY A 308 14.55 0.46 -8.22
C GLY A 308 13.33 1.22 -8.73
N SER A 309 13.04 1.06 -10.01
CA SER A 309 11.81 1.50 -10.66
C SER A 309 10.77 0.39 -10.59
N TRP A 310 9.49 0.75 -10.44
CA TRP A 310 8.41 -0.23 -10.40
C TRP A 310 8.22 -0.92 -11.76
N PHE A 311 8.02 -2.23 -11.71
CA PHE A 311 7.51 -3.02 -12.83
C PHE A 311 6.43 -4.00 -12.38
N SER A 312 5.54 -4.38 -13.30
CA SER A 312 4.51 -5.38 -13.05
C SER A 312 4.07 -6.05 -14.34
N ASP A 313 4.09 -7.38 -14.37
CA ASP A 313 3.57 -8.18 -15.47
C ASP A 313 2.04 -8.32 -15.44
N ILE A 314 1.39 -7.95 -14.32
CA ILE A 314 -0.05 -8.16 -14.13
C ILE A 314 -0.93 -7.57 -15.24
N PRO A 315 -0.68 -6.34 -15.75
CA PRO A 315 -1.46 -5.81 -16.87
C PRO A 315 -1.44 -6.70 -18.12
N ALA A 316 -0.30 -7.34 -18.42
CA ALA A 316 -0.17 -8.26 -19.54
C ALA A 316 -0.88 -9.60 -19.28
N LEU A 317 -0.89 -10.06 -18.03
CA LEU A 317 -1.48 -11.34 -17.62
C LEU A 317 -3.00 -11.26 -17.36
N ALA A 318 -3.55 -10.07 -17.14
CA ALA A 318 -4.97 -9.90 -16.80
C ALA A 318 -5.94 -10.25 -17.94
N GLY A 319 -5.49 -10.22 -19.20
CA GLY A 319 -6.34 -10.41 -20.38
C GLY A 319 -6.68 -11.87 -20.74
N ALA A 320 -5.90 -12.84 -20.27
CA ALA A 320 -6.15 -14.27 -20.45
C ALA A 320 -5.42 -15.03 -19.33
N VAL A 321 -6.05 -16.04 -18.72
CA VAL A 321 -5.37 -16.87 -17.71
C VAL A 321 -4.15 -17.52 -18.36
N PRO A 322 -2.92 -17.09 -18.02
CA PRO A 322 -1.72 -17.55 -18.71
C PRO A 322 -1.47 -19.01 -18.34
N SER A 323 -1.13 -19.85 -19.32
CA SER A 323 -0.66 -21.20 -18.99
C SER A 323 0.80 -21.14 -18.55
N PRO A 324 1.16 -21.65 -17.36
CA PRO A 324 2.56 -21.72 -16.93
C PRO A 324 3.37 -22.81 -17.64
N ARG A 325 2.70 -23.64 -18.48
CA ARG A 325 3.29 -24.82 -19.11
C ARG A 325 4.02 -24.46 -20.40
N GLY A 326 5.16 -25.09 -20.64
CA GLY A 326 5.95 -24.83 -21.86
C GLY A 326 6.54 -23.42 -21.94
N ALA A 327 6.49 -22.64 -20.85
CA ALA A 327 7.06 -21.31 -20.80
C ALA A 327 8.59 -21.36 -20.91
N THR A 328 9.20 -20.24 -21.28
CA THR A 328 10.65 -20.07 -21.26
C THR A 328 11.04 -19.01 -20.24
N LEU A 329 11.90 -19.37 -19.29
CA LEU A 329 12.55 -18.42 -18.41
C LEU A 329 13.76 -17.81 -19.13
N THR A 330 13.91 -16.50 -18.99
CA THR A 330 15.11 -15.76 -19.37
C THR A 330 15.74 -15.24 -18.10
N LEU A 331 16.98 -15.65 -17.82
CA LEU A 331 17.69 -15.30 -16.60
C LEU A 331 19.01 -14.64 -16.96
N ARG A 332 19.34 -13.56 -16.25
CA ARG A 332 20.57 -12.83 -16.42
C ARG A 332 21.18 -12.57 -15.05
N GLY A 333 22.43 -13.00 -14.86
CA GLY A 333 23.08 -12.79 -13.57
C GLY A 333 24.58 -13.05 -13.56
N GLY A 334 25.22 -12.52 -12.53
CA GLY A 334 26.62 -12.74 -12.18
C GLY A 334 26.76 -12.92 -10.68
N SER A 335 27.24 -11.89 -9.97
CA SER A 335 27.23 -11.90 -8.50
C SER A 335 25.84 -11.66 -7.90
N ARG A 336 24.92 -11.12 -8.69
CA ARG A 336 23.53 -10.80 -8.35
C ARG A 336 22.63 -11.20 -9.52
N VAL A 337 21.32 -11.02 -9.35
CA VAL A 337 20.36 -11.17 -10.45
C VAL A 337 20.28 -9.85 -11.19
N ASP A 338 20.87 -9.80 -12.38
CA ASP A 338 20.90 -8.62 -13.24
C ASP A 338 19.55 -8.45 -13.97
N GLY A 339 18.89 -9.54 -14.36
CA GLY A 339 17.60 -9.47 -15.05
C GLY A 339 16.84 -10.79 -15.15
N LEU A 340 15.53 -10.71 -15.33
CA LEU A 340 14.59 -11.83 -15.34
C LEU A 340 13.48 -11.61 -16.37
N GLY A 341 12.93 -12.68 -16.91
CA GLY A 341 11.73 -12.65 -17.72
C GLY A 341 11.12 -14.03 -17.91
N ILE A 342 9.85 -14.05 -18.28
CA ILE A 342 9.12 -15.27 -18.62
C ILE A 342 8.22 -15.04 -19.82
N SER A 343 8.18 -15.99 -20.75
CA SER A 343 7.49 -15.84 -22.03
C SER A 343 5.98 -15.58 -21.93
N THR A 344 5.34 -15.93 -20.80
CA THR A 344 3.92 -15.66 -20.53
C THR A 344 3.60 -14.17 -20.35
N ALA A 345 4.54 -13.38 -19.84
CA ALA A 345 4.40 -11.93 -19.68
C ALA A 345 5.03 -11.13 -20.84
N SER A 346 5.94 -11.77 -21.61
CA SER A 346 6.71 -11.17 -22.71
C SER A 346 7.65 -10.02 -22.35
N ALA A 347 7.60 -9.49 -21.14
CA ALA A 347 8.52 -8.49 -20.62
C ALA A 347 9.81 -9.12 -20.05
N GLN A 348 10.90 -8.35 -20.11
CA GLN A 348 12.14 -8.61 -19.38
C GLN A 348 12.40 -7.43 -18.44
N HIS A 349 12.74 -7.73 -17.21
CA HIS A 349 12.99 -6.79 -16.13
C HIS A 349 14.48 -6.85 -15.74
N GLY A 350 15.00 -5.74 -15.24
CA GLY A 350 16.40 -5.55 -14.90
C GLY A 350 17.28 -5.10 -16.07
N GLY A 351 18.59 -5.10 -15.81
CA GLY A 351 19.59 -4.56 -16.72
C GLY A 351 20.18 -5.57 -17.69
N SER A 352 21.19 -5.10 -18.44
CA SER A 352 21.90 -5.90 -19.45
C SER A 352 23.18 -6.58 -18.94
N GLY A 353 23.48 -6.47 -17.64
CA GLY A 353 24.65 -7.06 -16.99
C GLY A 353 24.65 -8.60 -17.00
N GLY A 354 25.55 -9.21 -16.23
CA GLY A 354 25.60 -10.67 -16.05
C GLY A 354 25.67 -11.52 -17.34
N THR A 355 25.50 -12.83 -17.16
CA THR A 355 25.41 -13.81 -18.26
C THR A 355 23.96 -14.14 -18.55
N LEU A 356 23.55 -14.04 -19.81
CA LEU A 356 22.22 -14.44 -20.27
C LEU A 356 22.12 -15.96 -20.39
N THR A 357 21.06 -16.53 -19.82
CA THR A 357 20.69 -17.94 -19.96
C THR A 357 19.20 -18.05 -20.21
N THR A 358 18.80 -19.06 -20.98
CA THR A 358 17.39 -19.38 -21.20
C THR A 358 17.12 -20.80 -20.74
N PHE A 359 15.91 -21.02 -20.21
CA PHE A 359 15.47 -22.30 -19.72
C PHE A 359 14.04 -22.58 -20.19
N ALA A 360 13.93 -23.41 -21.23
CA ALA A 360 12.67 -23.81 -21.82
C ALA A 360 12.06 -24.98 -21.03
N LEU A 361 10.79 -24.82 -20.62
CA LEU A 361 10.00 -25.85 -19.97
C LEU A 361 9.39 -26.80 -21.02
N GLY A 362 9.21 -28.07 -20.66
CA GLY A 362 8.42 -29.00 -21.46
C GLY A 362 6.95 -28.59 -21.53
N ALA A 363 6.21 -29.10 -22.52
CA ALA A 363 4.78 -28.79 -22.72
C ALA A 363 3.90 -29.21 -21.52
N ASP A 364 4.36 -30.14 -20.69
CA ASP A 364 3.70 -30.60 -19.46
C ASP A 364 4.47 -30.23 -18.19
N GLU A 365 5.37 -29.23 -18.26
CA GLU A 365 6.23 -28.80 -17.17
C GLU A 365 6.02 -27.32 -16.86
N TRP A 366 6.03 -27.00 -15.58
CA TRP A 366 5.90 -25.64 -15.07
C TRP A 366 6.84 -25.43 -13.88
N VAL A 367 7.19 -24.18 -13.60
CA VAL A 367 7.93 -23.82 -12.38
C VAL A 367 6.97 -23.84 -11.21
N ASN A 368 7.25 -24.68 -10.20
CA ASN A 368 6.41 -24.88 -9.03
C ASN A 368 7.10 -24.47 -7.72
N SER A 369 8.33 -23.97 -7.78
CA SER A 369 8.99 -23.34 -6.64
C SER A 369 10.09 -22.41 -7.11
N VAL A 370 10.29 -21.31 -6.40
CA VAL A 370 11.38 -20.37 -6.63
C VAL A 370 12.08 -20.08 -5.31
N ARG A 371 13.40 -20.22 -5.29
CA ARG A 371 14.26 -19.78 -4.19
C ARG A 371 14.92 -18.45 -4.55
N LEU A 372 14.77 -17.46 -3.69
CA LEU A 372 15.43 -16.17 -3.78
C LEU A 372 16.43 -16.03 -2.63
N CYS A 373 17.54 -15.33 -2.86
CA CYS A 373 18.40 -14.84 -1.80
C CYS A 373 18.66 -13.35 -1.99
N GLN A 374 18.66 -12.59 -0.90
CA GLN A 374 18.88 -11.15 -0.90
C GLN A 374 20.16 -10.78 -0.17
N GLY A 375 20.68 -9.60 -0.45
CA GLY A 375 21.89 -9.09 0.20
C GLY A 375 22.04 -7.59 -0.03
N GLN A 376 23.04 -7.01 0.63
CA GLN A 376 23.33 -5.58 0.54
C GLN A 376 24.43 -5.31 -0.49
N LYS A 377 24.19 -4.33 -1.36
CA LYS A 377 25.18 -3.78 -2.30
C LYS A 377 25.07 -2.25 -2.25
N ASP A 378 26.17 -1.60 -1.87
CA ASP A 378 26.28 -0.13 -1.80
C ASP A 378 25.17 0.53 -0.95
N GLY A 379 24.73 -0.17 0.10
CA GLY A 379 23.66 0.29 1.00
C GLY A 379 22.23 -0.02 0.54
N HIS A 380 22.06 -0.65 -0.63
CA HIS A 380 20.76 -1.07 -1.15
C HIS A 380 20.58 -2.59 -1.05
N THR A 381 19.41 -3.05 -0.59
CA THR A 381 19.05 -4.48 -0.61
C THR A 381 18.70 -4.90 -2.03
N ARG A 382 19.30 -5.98 -2.54
CA ARG A 382 19.05 -6.51 -3.89
C ARG A 382 18.82 -8.01 -3.89
N ILE A 383 18.27 -8.53 -4.98
CA ILE A 383 18.20 -9.96 -5.23
C ILE A 383 19.54 -10.46 -5.73
N PHE A 384 20.22 -11.24 -4.89
CA PHE A 384 21.52 -11.83 -5.18
C PHE A 384 21.41 -13.17 -5.92
N PHE A 385 20.34 -13.92 -5.68
CA PHE A 385 20.15 -15.25 -6.25
C PHE A 385 18.71 -15.50 -6.64
N PHE A 386 18.52 -16.17 -7.77
CA PHE A 386 17.26 -16.73 -8.21
C PHE A 386 17.46 -18.18 -8.63
N GLN A 387 16.61 -19.08 -8.16
CA GLN A 387 16.53 -20.46 -8.64
C GLN A 387 15.09 -20.89 -8.80
N ALA A 388 14.70 -21.28 -10.01
CA ALA A 388 13.45 -21.96 -10.29
C ALA A 388 13.63 -23.48 -10.20
N SER A 389 12.66 -24.15 -9.58
CA SER A 389 12.47 -25.60 -9.61
C SER A 389 11.17 -25.94 -10.32
N THR A 390 11.17 -27.03 -11.09
CA THR A 390 10.02 -27.41 -11.92
C THR A 390 9.27 -28.63 -11.39
N SER A 391 8.05 -28.83 -11.89
CA SER A 391 7.24 -30.03 -11.63
C SER A 391 7.88 -31.35 -12.10
N LYS A 392 8.97 -31.30 -12.88
CA LYS A 392 9.77 -32.46 -13.32
C LYS A 392 11.10 -32.60 -12.56
N GLY A 393 11.33 -31.78 -11.53
CA GLY A 393 12.57 -31.81 -10.74
C GLY A 393 13.78 -31.19 -11.45
N ARG A 394 13.58 -30.44 -12.54
CA ARG A 394 14.65 -29.66 -13.17
C ARG A 394 14.81 -28.33 -12.45
N THR A 395 16.00 -27.74 -12.57
CA THR A 395 16.29 -26.43 -11.98
C THR A 395 16.99 -25.51 -12.96
N ALA A 396 16.79 -24.21 -12.79
CA ALA A 396 17.52 -23.14 -13.47
C ALA A 396 17.82 -22.03 -12.46
N SER A 397 19.03 -21.49 -12.48
CA SER A 397 19.44 -20.49 -11.51
C SER A 397 20.42 -19.47 -12.06
N THR A 398 20.46 -18.29 -11.44
CA THR A 398 21.45 -17.25 -11.70
C THR A 398 21.78 -16.47 -10.42
N GLY A 399 22.91 -15.77 -10.43
CA GLY A 399 23.40 -15.03 -9.27
C GLY A 399 24.17 -15.91 -8.26
N ALA A 400 24.39 -15.38 -7.06
CA ALA A 400 25.12 -16.05 -5.98
C ALA A 400 24.31 -16.06 -4.68
N THR A 401 24.25 -17.21 -4.00
CA THR A 401 23.52 -17.34 -2.72
C THR A 401 24.12 -16.45 -1.62
N THR A 402 23.27 -15.97 -0.72
CA THR A 402 23.66 -15.26 0.50
C THR A 402 23.20 -16.04 1.73
N GLY A 403 23.41 -15.47 2.93
CA GLY A 403 22.88 -16.04 4.18
C GLY A 403 21.38 -15.80 4.38
N ASP A 404 20.76 -14.95 3.56
CA ASP A 404 19.35 -14.57 3.67
C ASP A 404 18.60 -15.03 2.41
N CYS A 405 17.89 -16.14 2.54
CA CYS A 405 17.16 -16.76 1.45
C CYS A 405 15.75 -17.17 1.88
N ALA A 406 14.81 -17.08 0.94
CA ALA A 406 13.45 -17.58 1.09
C ALA A 406 13.06 -18.45 -0.12
N THR A 407 12.17 -19.41 0.12
CA THR A 407 11.60 -20.26 -0.93
C THR A 407 10.10 -20.00 -1.00
N PHE A 408 9.62 -19.78 -2.22
CA PHE A 408 8.24 -19.49 -2.54
C PHE A 408 7.67 -20.65 -3.36
N ALA A 409 6.41 -20.97 -3.11
CA ALA A 409 5.64 -21.99 -3.82
C ALA A 409 4.26 -21.41 -4.17
N PRO A 410 3.62 -21.90 -5.25
CA PRO A 410 2.27 -21.51 -5.56
C PRO A 410 1.28 -22.06 -4.50
N PRO A 411 0.09 -21.46 -4.39
CA PRO A 411 -0.91 -21.88 -3.39
C PRO A 411 -1.52 -23.26 -3.69
N GLN A 412 -1.38 -23.79 -4.90
CA GLN A 412 -1.83 -25.12 -5.28
C GLN A 412 -0.77 -25.82 -6.14
N ALA A 413 -0.67 -27.14 -6.03
CA ALA A 413 0.35 -27.93 -6.72
C ALA A 413 0.25 -27.90 -8.26
N SER A 414 -0.95 -27.65 -8.81
CA SER A 414 -1.15 -27.57 -10.26
C SER A 414 -0.69 -26.24 -10.86
N TRP A 415 -0.54 -25.20 -10.04
CA TRP A 415 -0.19 -23.86 -10.48
C TRP A 415 1.31 -23.72 -10.77
N GLY A 416 1.67 -22.75 -11.60
CA GLY A 416 3.06 -22.43 -11.89
C GLY A 416 3.32 -20.94 -12.14
N LEU A 417 4.60 -20.59 -12.19
CA LEU A 417 5.07 -19.21 -12.37
C LEU A 417 4.68 -18.70 -13.76
N VAL A 418 4.13 -17.48 -13.83
CA VAL A 418 3.69 -16.82 -15.07
C VAL A 418 4.16 -15.37 -15.20
N GLY A 419 4.75 -14.79 -14.16
CA GLY A 419 5.24 -13.42 -14.22
C GLY A 419 5.86 -12.96 -12.93
N PHE A 420 6.28 -11.70 -12.94
CA PHE A 420 6.92 -11.02 -11.83
C PHE A 420 6.31 -9.63 -11.63
N MET A 421 6.43 -9.10 -10.42
CA MET A 421 6.28 -7.67 -10.14
C MET A 421 7.28 -7.28 -9.06
N GLY A 422 7.69 -6.02 -9.00
CA GLY A 422 8.72 -5.60 -8.06
C GLY A 422 9.43 -4.34 -8.51
N GLN A 423 10.71 -4.26 -8.17
CA GLN A 423 11.54 -3.11 -8.48
C GLN A 423 12.86 -3.53 -9.12
N ASP A 424 13.26 -2.81 -10.16
CA ASP A 424 14.46 -3.09 -10.93
C ASP A 424 15.23 -1.82 -11.36
N GLY A 425 16.41 -2.04 -11.92
CA GLY A 425 17.24 -1.03 -12.56
C GLY A 425 18.31 -1.75 -13.38
N ASP A 426 19.58 -1.48 -13.10
CA ASP A 426 20.67 -2.28 -13.66
C ASP A 426 20.66 -3.74 -13.16
N GLU A 427 20.05 -3.98 -12.01
CA GLU A 427 19.86 -5.30 -11.37
C GLU A 427 18.44 -5.37 -10.78
N ILE A 428 18.02 -6.56 -10.31
CA ILE A 428 16.73 -6.73 -9.64
C ILE A 428 16.86 -6.40 -8.15
N ASP A 429 16.12 -5.39 -7.69
CA ASP A 429 16.13 -4.94 -6.30
C ASP A 429 15.07 -5.68 -5.46
N GLN A 430 13.87 -5.89 -6.00
CA GLN A 430 12.74 -6.52 -5.31
C GLN A 430 11.88 -7.38 -6.25
N LEU A 431 11.33 -8.48 -5.74
CA LEU A 431 10.44 -9.39 -6.47
C LEU A 431 9.29 -9.90 -5.62
N ALA A 432 8.11 -9.94 -6.23
CA ALA A 432 7.04 -10.88 -5.96
C ALA A 432 6.78 -11.73 -7.21
N LEU A 433 6.39 -12.98 -6.99
CA LEU A 433 6.15 -13.97 -8.02
C LEU A 433 4.65 -14.04 -8.32
N ILE A 434 4.30 -14.20 -9.60
CA ILE A 434 2.91 -14.32 -10.03
C ILE A 434 2.68 -15.76 -10.49
N TRP A 435 1.68 -16.40 -9.88
CA TRP A 435 1.28 -17.78 -10.13
C TRP A 435 -0.06 -17.83 -10.86
N ALA A 436 -0.25 -18.82 -11.73
CA ALA A 436 -1.52 -19.15 -12.37
C ALA A 436 -1.74 -20.68 -12.45
N PRO A 437 -3.00 -21.16 -12.61
CA PRO A 437 -3.36 -22.58 -12.69
C PRO A 437 -2.68 -23.44 -13.76
#